data_AF-A0AB74DEB3-F1
#
_entry.id   AF-A0AB74DEB3-F1
#
_cell.length_a   1.000
_cell.length_b   1.000
_cell.length_c   1.000
_cell.angle_alpha   90.00
_cell.angle_beta   90.00
_cell.angle_gamma   90.00
#
_symmetry.space_group_name_H-M   'P 1'
#
loop_
_entity.id
_entity.type
_entity.pdbx_description
1 polymer ?
#
loop_
_entity_poly.entity_id
_entity_poly.type
_entity_poly.pdbx_seq_one_letter_code
_entity_poly.pdbx_strand_id
1 'polypeptide(L)' 'MGVLRWISIIDAATTRGRLFEARVDCIWDGIDPPVDVQPSEKNNLAAIQFIRAERARHDVFILTAPRLSGW' A
#
# COMPACT_ATOMS: atom_id res chain seq x y z
N MET A 1 -16.46 -15.19 -8.65
CA MET A 1 -16.00 -14.95 -7.27
C MET A 1 -14.72 -14.13 -7.34
N GLY A 2 -14.74 -12.87 -6.91
CA GLY A 2 -13.56 -12.01 -6.88
C GLY A 2 -12.65 -12.40 -5.72
N VAL A 3 -11.35 -12.50 -5.96
CA VAL A 3 -10.36 -12.76 -4.90
C VAL A 3 -10.21 -11.48 -4.07
N LEU A 4 -10.54 -11.54 -2.78
CA LEU A 4 -10.31 -10.45 -1.84
C LEU A 4 -8.80 -10.24 -1.66
N ARG A 5 -8.33 -9.02 -1.90
CA ARG A 5 -6.93 -8.60 -1.76
C ARG A 5 -6.81 -7.55 -0.67
N TRP A 6 -5.69 -7.54 0.03
CA TRP A 6 -5.41 -6.60 1.12
C TRP A 6 -4.12 -5.85 0.83
N ILE A 7 -4.01 -4.56 1.15
CA ILE A 7 -2.79 -3.80 0.90
C ILE A 7 -1.81 -4.03 2.06
N SER A 8 -0.66 -4.60 1.74
CA SER A 8 0.39 -4.95 2.69
C SER A 8 1.47 -3.93 2.83
N ILE A 9 1.95 -3.40 1.71
CA ILE A 9 3.03 -2.43 1.68
C ILE A 9 2.66 -1.37 0.65
N ILE A 10 2.94 -0.12 1.00
CA ILE A 10 2.92 1.00 0.06
C ILE A 10 4.29 1.66 0.08
N ASP A 11 4.95 1.68 -1.07
CA ASP A 11 6.14 2.49 -1.30
C ASP A 11 5.76 3.71 -2.13
N ALA A 12 5.93 4.91 -1.57
CA ALA A 12 5.81 6.14 -2.35
C ALA A 12 7.14 6.50 -3.00
N ALA A 13 7.04 7.11 -4.18
CA ALA A 13 8.19 7.60 -4.92
C ALA A 13 7.88 8.90 -5.65
N THR A 14 8.94 9.60 -6.01
CA THR A 14 8.89 10.75 -6.90
C THR A 14 9.48 10.36 -8.25
N THR A 15 8.85 10.77 -9.36
CA THR A 15 9.47 10.65 -10.68
C THR A 15 10.39 11.85 -10.93
N ARG A 16 11.65 11.57 -11.25
CA ARG A 16 12.57 12.56 -11.85
C ARG A 16 12.94 12.08 -13.24
N GLY A 17 12.22 12.57 -14.25
CA GLY A 17 12.34 12.07 -15.62
C GLY A 17 11.73 10.67 -15.76
N ARG A 18 12.52 9.64 -16.10
CA ARG A 18 12.05 8.23 -16.23
C ARG A 18 12.49 7.32 -15.06
N LEU A 19 13.12 7.89 -14.04
CA LEU A 19 13.63 7.11 -12.91
C LEU A 19 12.64 7.15 -11.75
N PHE A 20 12.43 5.98 -11.16
CA PHE A 20 11.68 5.77 -9.93
C PHE A 20 12.67 5.82 -8.76
N GLU A 21 12.46 6.73 -7.82
CA GLU A 21 13.28 6.82 -6.60
C GLU A 21 12.40 6.46 -5.39
N ALA A 22 12.60 5.24 -4.87
CA ALA A 22 11.92 4.78 -3.66
C ALA A 22 12.41 5.60 -2.45
N ARG A 23 11.46 6.02 -1.60
CA ARG A 23 11.73 6.80 -0.39
C ARG A 23 11.48 5.93 0.83
N VAL A 24 12.56 5.56 1.53
CA VAL A 24 12.49 4.71 2.74
C VAL A 24 11.70 5.38 3.87
N ASP A 25 11.63 6.71 3.86
CA ASP A 25 10.81 7.52 4.77
C ASP A 25 9.31 7.54 4.42
N CYS A 26 8.90 6.88 3.33
CA CYS A 26 7.53 6.87 2.85
C CYS A 26 7.03 5.45 2.55
N ILE A 27 7.31 4.56 3.51
CA ILE A 27 6.80 3.19 3.52
C ILE A 27 5.65 3.12 4.51
N TRP A 28 4.49 2.69 4.04
CA TRP A 28 3.43 2.23 4.93
C TRP A 28 3.45 0.71 4.98
N ASP A 29 3.50 0.18 6.19
CA ASP A 29 3.60 -1.24 6.48
C ASP A 29 2.34 -1.71 7.20
N GLY A 30 1.59 -2.59 6.54
CA GLY A 30 0.36 -3.18 7.02
C GLY A 30 0.59 -4.44 7.84
N ILE A 31 -0.47 -5.21 8.10
CA ILE A 31 -0.41 -6.46 8.88
C ILE A 31 -0.31 -7.67 7.95
N ASP A 32 0.82 -8.37 7.94
CA ASP A 32 1.02 -9.57 7.10
C ASP A 32 -0.16 -10.56 7.10
N PRO A 33 -0.51 -11.16 5.94
CA PRO A 33 -1.51 -12.20 5.89
C PRO A 33 -1.01 -13.48 6.59
N PRO A 34 -1.91 -14.36 7.06
CA PRO A 34 -3.36 -14.31 6.85
C PRO A 34 -4.07 -13.29 7.75
N VAL A 35 -5.04 -12.58 7.19
CA VAL A 35 -5.89 -11.63 7.94
C VAL A 35 -7.37 -11.86 7.64
N ASP A 36 -8.21 -11.62 8.64
CA ASP A 36 -9.66 -11.63 8.46
C ASP A 36 -10.14 -10.44 7.63
N VAL A 37 -11.35 -10.55 7.07
CA VAL A 37 -11.96 -9.53 6.21
C VAL A 37 -12.08 -8.18 6.92
N GLN A 38 -12.61 -8.14 8.16
CA GLN A 38 -12.80 -6.87 8.87
C GLN A 38 -11.49 -6.13 9.19
N PRO A 39 -10.44 -6.79 9.74
CA PRO A 39 -9.12 -6.18 9.86
C PRO A 39 -8.57 -5.67 8.52
N SER A 40 -8.77 -6.41 7.43
CA SER A 40 -8.29 -6.01 6.10
C SER A 40 -8.95 -4.73 5.58
N GLU A 41 -10.24 -4.52 5.85
CA GLU A 41 -10.96 -3.32 5.43
C GLU A 41 -10.47 -2.09 6.18
N LYS A 42 -10.29 -2.20 7.51
CA LYS A 42 -9.72 -1.12 8.32
C LYS A 42 -8.29 -0.77 7.88
N ASN A 43 -7.50 -1.78 7.57
CA ASN A 43 -6.16 -1.63 7.04
C ASN A 43 -6.16 -0.92 5.67
N ASN A 44 -7.00 -1.36 4.74
CA ASN A 44 -7.14 -0.73 3.43
C ASN A 44 -7.62 0.74 3.54
N LEU A 45 -8.48 1.04 4.52
CA LEU A 45 -8.87 2.40 4.86
C LEU A 45 -7.71 3.24 5.41
N ALA A 46 -6.83 2.67 6.23
CA ALA A 46 -5.62 3.37 6.67
C ALA A 46 -4.65 3.62 5.50
N ALA A 47 -4.46 2.62 4.64
CA ALA A 47 -3.62 2.68 3.45
C ALA A 47 -4.05 3.79 2.48
N ILE A 48 -5.35 3.97 2.22
CA ILE A 48 -5.83 5.07 1.37
C ILE A 48 -5.62 6.44 2.01
N GLN A 49 -5.70 6.56 3.35
CA GLN A 49 -5.43 7.82 4.04
C GLN A 49 -3.95 8.19 3.96
N PHE A 50 -3.06 7.19 4.07
CA PHE A 50 -1.62 7.39 3.85
C PHE A 50 -1.32 7.93 2.44
N ILE A 51 -1.84 7.29 1.38
CA ILE A 51 -1.68 7.78 0.00
C ILE A 51 -2.17 9.22 -0.14
N ARG A 52 -3.33 9.55 0.45
CA ARG A 52 -3.89 10.91 0.40
C ARG A 52 -3.02 11.95 1.08
N ALA A 53 -2.36 11.60 2.19
CA ALA A 53 -1.43 12.48 2.88
C ALA A 53 -0.15 12.71 2.05
N GLU A 54 0.34 11.67 1.38
CA GLU A 54 1.62 11.69 0.68
C GLU A 54 1.55 12.16 -0.78
N ARG A 55 0.37 12.17 -1.40
CA ARG A 55 0.17 12.53 -2.82
C ARG A 55 0.63 13.93 -3.22
N ALA A 56 0.82 14.83 -2.25
CA ALA A 56 1.29 16.18 -2.52
C ALA A 56 2.81 16.22 -2.80
N ARG A 57 3.55 15.21 -2.31
CA ARG A 57 5.01 15.12 -2.40
C ARG A 57 5.48 13.97 -3.31
N HIS A 58 4.61 12.99 -3.53
CA HIS A 58 4.88 11.78 -4.29
C HIS A 58 3.84 11.60 -5.38
N ASP A 59 4.29 11.19 -6.56
CA ASP A 59 3.49 11.04 -7.77
C ASP A 59 3.30 9.58 -8.20
N VAL A 60 4.04 8.65 -7.58
CA VAL A 60 3.94 7.21 -7.82
C VAL A 60 3.85 6.46 -6.50
N PHE A 61 3.01 5.43 -6.47
CA PHE A 61 2.85 4.51 -5.33
C PHE A 61 2.89 3.08 -5.84
N ILE A 62 3.72 2.23 -5.24
CA ILE A 62 3.73 0.79 -5.47
C ILE A 62 2.93 0.13 -4.34
N LEU A 63 2.01 -0.76 -4.71
CA LEU A 63 1.16 -1.49 -3.77
C LEU A 63 1.50 -2.97 -3.81
N THR A 64 1.84 -3.54 -2.65
CA THR A 64 1.91 -5.00 -2.50
C THR A 64 0.59 -5.47 -1.92
N ALA A 65 -0.15 -6.31 -2.64
CA ALA A 65 -1.49 -6.71 -2.23
C ALA A 65 -1.74 -8.24 -2.27
N PRO A 66 -1.31 -8.99 -1.24
CA PRO A 66 -1.50 -10.43 -1.16
C PRO A 66 -2.98 -10.82 -1.07
N ARG A 67 -3.26 -12.12 -1.18
CA ARG A 67 -4.59 -12.64 -0.83
C ARG A 67 -4.76 -12.58 0.69
N LEU A 68 -5.99 -12.43 1.15
CA LEU A 68 -6.29 -12.51 2.59
C LEU A 68 -5.81 -13.82 3.22
N SER A 69 -5.80 -14.90 2.45
CA SER A 69 -5.39 -16.24 2.88
C SER A 69 -3.87 -16.45 2.94
N GLY A 70 -3.06 -15.48 2.52
CA GLY A 70 -1.60 -15.63 2.41
C GLY A 70 -1.03 -15.22 1.04
N TRP A 71 0.28 -15.44 0.89
CA TRP A 71 1.04 -15.21 -0.34
C TRP A 71 0.70 -16.22 -1.43
#